data_AF-A0A101DI09-F1
#
_entry.id   AF-A0A101DI09-F1
#
_cell.length_a   1.000
_cell.length_b   1.000
_cell.length_c   1.000
_cell.angle_alpha   90.00
_cell.angle_beta   90.00
_cell.angle_gamma   90.00
#
_symmetry.space_group_name_H-M   'P 1'
#
loop_
_entity.id
_entity.type
_entity.pdbx_description
1 polymer ?
#
loop_
_entity_poly.entity_id
_entity_poly.type
_entity_poly.pdbx_seq_one_letter_code
_entity_poly.pdbx_strand_id
1 'polypeptide(L)'
;MRIKILLLLCFISLLLSACGKKVWPNPQEQEDKVEVSIIKAEKKDKCYKVYLQIKGDKNNIRTILVQGENKDTSCPTCPFEANTEQSVFLEEEKGQFHVTYCPDMSLSRIRLVVKNVYKAINDFYSNVYKMEEN
;
A
#
# COMPACT_ATOMS: atom_id res chain seq x y z
N MET A 1 -34.24 -54.77 -22.39
CA MET A 1 -32.99 -54.13 -22.88
C MET A 1 -33.07 -52.61 -22.98
N ARG A 2 -34.22 -52.00 -23.34
CA ARG A 2 -34.39 -50.54 -23.54
C ARG A 2 -34.18 -49.68 -22.28
N ILE A 3 -34.59 -50.16 -21.10
CA ILE A 3 -34.45 -49.44 -19.81
C ILE A 3 -32.99 -49.29 -19.36
N LYS A 4 -32.14 -50.30 -19.61
CA LYS A 4 -30.72 -50.24 -19.25
C LYS A 4 -29.95 -49.20 -20.08
N ILE A 5 -30.34 -49.04 -21.34
CA ILE A 5 -29.77 -48.03 -22.25
C ILE A 5 -30.18 -46.62 -21.80
N LEU A 6 -31.43 -46.44 -21.37
CA LEU A 6 -31.92 -45.16 -20.87
C LEU A 6 -31.20 -44.71 -19.59
N LEU A 7 -30.96 -45.64 -18.67
CA LEU A 7 -30.21 -45.39 -17.44
C LEU A 7 -28.74 -45.03 -17.70
N LEU A 8 -28.12 -45.69 -18.68
CA LEU A 8 -26.73 -45.40 -19.07
C LEU A 8 -26.60 -43.99 -19.67
N LEU A 9 -27.53 -43.60 -20.54
CA LEU A 9 -27.56 -42.26 -21.13
C LEU A 9 -27.77 -41.16 -20.08
N CYS A 10 -28.64 -41.40 -19.10
CA CYS A 10 -28.89 -40.46 -18.01
C CYS A 10 -27.64 -40.27 -17.12
N PHE A 11 -26.90 -41.35 -16.87
CA PHE A 11 -25.66 -41.32 -16.09
C PHE A 11 -24.54 -40.57 -16.82
N ILE A 12 -24.44 -40.70 -18.15
CA ILE A 12 -23.46 -39.99 -18.97
C ILE A 12 -23.76 -38.48 -18.99
N SER A 13 -25.03 -38.07 -19.06
CA SER A 13 -25.40 -36.65 -19.02
C SER A 13 -25.08 -35.96 -17.69
N LEU A 14 -25.11 -36.69 -16.57
CA LEU A 14 -24.75 -36.17 -15.24
C LEU A 14 -23.23 -35.94 -15.08
N LEU A 15 -22.40 -36.67 -15.84
CA LEU A 15 -20.93 -36.52 -15.79
C LEU A 15 -20.43 -35.34 -16.64
N LEU A 16 -21.22 -34.90 -17.62
CA LEU A 16 -20.86 -33.79 -18.53
C LEU A 16 -21.15 -32.40 -17.95
N SER A 17 -21.95 -32.28 -16.88
CA SER A 17 -22.29 -30.99 -16.24
C SER A 17 -21.28 -30.53 -15.18
N ALA A 18 -20.22 -31.29 -14.92
CA ALA A 18 -19.21 -30.98 -13.91
C ALA A 18 -18.03 -30.12 -14.41
N CYS A 19 -18.03 -29.67 -15.68
CA CYS A 19 -17.01 -28.74 -16.17
C CYS A 19 -17.39 -27.28 -15.87
N GLY A 20 -17.61 -26.99 -14.58
CA GLY A 20 -17.71 -25.63 -14.10
C GLY A 20 -16.38 -24.93 -14.33
N LYS A 21 -16.32 -24.01 -15.28
CA LYS A 21 -15.16 -23.15 -15.51
C LYS A 21 -14.85 -22.43 -14.20
N LYS A 22 -13.86 -22.90 -13.44
CA LYS A 22 -13.27 -22.17 -12.31
C LYS A 22 -12.53 -20.97 -12.88
N VAL A 23 -13.28 -19.94 -13.24
CA VAL A 23 -12.72 -18.61 -13.47
C VAL A 23 -12.36 -18.10 -12.09
N TRP A 24 -11.07 -18.10 -11.79
CA TRP A 24 -10.58 -17.38 -10.62
C TRP A 24 -11.01 -15.93 -10.78
N PRO A 25 -11.74 -15.34 -9.82
CA PRO A 25 -12.00 -13.91 -9.87
C PRO A 25 -10.63 -13.22 -9.89
N ASN A 26 -10.37 -12.46 -10.94
CA ASN A 26 -9.22 -11.58 -10.95
C ASN A 26 -9.48 -10.55 -9.82
N PRO A 27 -8.54 -10.31 -8.89
CA PRO A 27 -8.73 -9.29 -7.88
C PRO A 27 -9.16 -7.99 -8.59
N GLN A 28 -10.19 -7.33 -8.06
CA GLN A 28 -10.58 -6.02 -8.57
C GLN A 28 -9.48 -5.04 -8.15
N GLU A 29 -8.43 -4.98 -8.97
CA GLU A 29 -7.12 -4.44 -8.62
C GLU A 29 -7.11 -3.01 -8.06
N GLN A 30 -8.18 -2.24 -8.23
CA GLN A 30 -8.27 -0.86 -7.73
C GLN A 30 -8.75 -0.75 -6.28
N GLU A 31 -9.59 -1.67 -5.79
CA GLU A 31 -10.04 -1.63 -4.38
C GLU A 31 -8.98 -2.22 -3.43
N ASP A 32 -8.20 -3.18 -3.93
CA ASP A 32 -7.15 -3.85 -3.17
C ASP A 32 -5.85 -3.03 -3.06
N LYS A 33 -5.60 -2.12 -4.01
CA LYS A 33 -4.41 -1.26 -4.04
C LYS A 33 -4.63 0.01 -3.23
N VAL A 34 -3.69 0.28 -2.34
CA VAL A 34 -3.63 1.53 -1.59
C VAL A 34 -2.52 2.39 -2.18
N GLU A 35 -2.87 3.61 -2.56
CA GLU A 35 -1.89 4.62 -2.96
C GLU A 35 -1.83 5.73 -1.91
N VAL A 36 -0.63 6.16 -1.56
CA VAL A 36 -0.41 7.22 -0.58
C VAL A 36 0.54 8.27 -1.13
N SER A 37 0.14 9.53 -1.05
CA SER A 37 0.97 10.68 -1.45
C SER A 37 1.17 11.64 -0.29
N ILE A 38 2.38 12.18 -0.15
CA ILE A 38 2.68 13.25 0.81
C ILE A 38 2.18 14.57 0.22
N ILE A 39 1.26 15.22 0.92
CA ILE A 39 0.72 16.54 0.56
C ILE A 39 1.60 17.64 1.15
N LYS A 40 2.00 17.48 2.41
CA LYS A 40 2.77 18.46 3.18
C LYS A 40 3.54 17.75 4.29
N ALA A 41 4.70 18.27 4.66
CA ALA A 41 5.38 17.89 5.89
C ALA A 41 5.76 19.14 6.69
N GLU A 42 5.44 19.14 7.98
CA GLU A 42 5.73 20.25 8.89
C GLU A 42 6.70 19.77 9.97
N LYS A 43 7.78 20.53 10.20
CA LYS A 43 8.67 20.28 11.34
C LYS A 43 8.09 20.95 12.59
N LYS A 44 7.84 20.17 13.62
CA LYS A 44 7.45 20.63 14.96
C LYS A 44 8.46 20.06 15.96
N ASP A 45 9.29 20.94 16.50
CA ASP A 45 10.41 20.58 17.38
C ASP A 45 11.36 19.56 16.72
N LYS A 46 11.44 18.34 17.28
CA LYS A 46 12.25 17.23 16.76
C LYS A 46 11.47 16.27 15.85
N CYS A 47 10.19 16.53 15.64
CA CYS A 47 9.31 15.65 14.90
C CYS A 47 8.79 16.30 13.62
N TYR A 48 8.41 15.46 12.67
CA TYR A 48 7.79 15.82 11.41
C TYR A 48 6.37 15.30 11.41
N LYS A 49 5.39 16.20 11.28
CA LYS A 49 4.00 15.86 11.01
C LYS A 49 3.82 15.83 9.49
N VAL A 50 3.65 14.64 8.95
CA VAL A 50 3.57 14.41 7.50
C VAL A 50 2.11 14.15 7.14
N TYR A 51 1.52 15.09 6.42
CA TYR A 51 0.15 15.03 5.94
C TYR A 51 0.09 14.31 4.60
N LEU A 52 -0.90 13.43 4.48
CA LEU A 52 -0.97 12.49 3.38
C LEU A 52 -2.37 12.35 2.80
N GLN A 53 -2.41 12.05 1.50
CA GLN A 53 -3.62 11.68 0.78
C GLN A 53 -3.60 10.17 0.57
N ILE A 54 -4.70 9.49 0.88
CA ILE A 54 -4.88 8.06 0.65
C ILE A 54 -5.91 7.87 -0.46
N LYS A 55 -5.61 7.01 -1.43
CA LYS A 55 -6.57 6.48 -2.40
C LYS A 55 -6.67 4.96 -2.25
N GLY A 56 -7.87 4.42 -2.40
CA GLY A 56 -8.17 3.02 -2.10
C GLY A 56 -8.64 2.80 -0.66
N ASP A 57 -8.70 1.56 -0.22
CA ASP A 57 -9.16 1.21 1.13
C ASP A 57 -8.01 1.30 2.17
N LYS A 58 -8.11 2.24 3.11
CA LYS A 58 -7.12 2.41 4.20
C LYS A 58 -6.99 1.16 5.09
N ASN A 59 -8.02 0.31 5.16
CA ASN A 59 -7.97 -0.94 5.93
C ASN A 59 -6.97 -1.95 5.33
N ASN A 60 -6.60 -1.78 4.07
CA ASN A 60 -5.59 -2.60 3.42
C ASN A 60 -4.15 -2.16 3.76
N ILE A 61 -3.97 -1.09 4.54
CA ILE A 61 -2.66 -0.67 5.05
C ILE A 61 -2.30 -1.52 6.27
N ARG A 62 -1.24 -2.32 6.13
CA ARG A 62 -0.67 -3.07 7.24
C ARG A 62 0.30 -2.23 8.06
N THR A 63 1.16 -1.49 7.38
CA THR A 63 2.22 -0.70 8.01
C THR A 63 2.62 0.44 7.09
N ILE A 64 2.88 1.61 7.66
CA ILE A 64 3.52 2.72 6.97
C ILE A 64 4.93 2.85 7.53
N LEU A 65 5.93 2.87 6.64
CA LEU A 65 7.30 3.19 6.98
C LEU A 65 7.59 4.60 6.47
N VAL A 66 8.21 5.42 7.31
CA VAL A 66 8.77 6.71 6.92
C VAL A 66 10.24 6.50 6.64
N GLN A 67 10.65 6.81 5.42
CA GLN A 67 12.04 6.83 5.01
C GLN A 67 12.53 8.26 4.91
N GLY A 68 13.62 8.57 5.59
CA GLY A 68 14.22 9.90 5.64
C GLY A 68 15.63 9.91 5.06
N GLU A 69 15.97 11.01 4.41
CA GLU A 69 17.34 11.35 4.04
C GLU A 69 17.83 12.48 4.94
N ASN A 70 18.97 12.26 5.62
CA ASN A 70 19.49 13.24 6.57
C ASN A 70 20.02 14.46 5.82
N LYS A 71 19.82 15.64 6.40
CA LYS A 71 20.26 16.91 5.81
C LYS A 71 21.76 16.95 5.55
N ASP A 72 22.56 16.37 6.46
CA ASP A 72 24.03 16.43 6.39
C ASP A 72 24.62 15.50 5.31
N THR A 73 23.89 14.47 4.89
CA THR A 73 24.29 13.51 3.85
C THR A 73 23.53 13.72 2.54
N SER A 74 22.63 14.70 2.50
CA SER A 74 21.69 14.87 1.41
C SER A 74 22.33 15.50 0.18
N CYS A 75 22.32 14.74 -0.92
CA CYS A 75 22.69 15.26 -2.24
C CYS A 75 21.41 15.65 -3.02
N PRO A 76 21.12 16.95 -3.22
CA PRO A 76 19.83 17.40 -3.77
C PRO A 76 19.62 17.01 -5.24
N THR A 77 20.68 16.69 -5.98
CA THR A 77 20.65 16.25 -7.38
C THR A 77 20.72 14.73 -7.53
N CYS A 78 21.04 14.01 -6.47
CA CYS A 78 21.14 12.56 -6.49
C CYS A 78 19.75 11.91 -6.36
N PRO A 79 19.58 10.67 -6.82
CA PRO A 79 18.43 9.84 -6.47
C PRO A 79 18.21 9.83 -4.96
N PHE A 80 16.95 9.66 -4.54
CA PHE A 80 16.60 9.58 -3.12
C PHE A 80 17.22 8.32 -2.51
N GLU A 81 17.90 8.48 -1.38
CA GLU A 81 18.48 7.39 -0.61
C GLU A 81 18.08 7.50 0.85
N ALA A 82 17.38 6.49 1.36
CA ALA A 82 16.93 6.48 2.74
C ALA A 82 18.11 6.16 3.68
N ASN A 83 18.49 7.12 4.53
CA ASN A 83 19.44 6.89 5.62
C ASN A 83 18.73 6.47 6.91
N THR A 84 17.43 6.75 7.00
CA THR A 84 16.59 6.44 8.15
C THR A 84 15.33 5.73 7.69
N GLU A 85 14.85 4.80 8.50
CA GLU A 85 13.56 4.17 8.30
C GLU A 85 12.89 3.89 9.65
N GLN A 86 11.61 4.22 9.78
CA GLN A 86 10.84 3.91 10.98
C GLN A 86 9.38 3.60 10.65
N SER A 87 8.81 2.58 11.30
CA SER A 87 7.38 2.33 11.25
C SER A 87 6.60 3.37 12.06
N VAL A 88 5.53 3.88 11.47
CA VAL A 88 4.65 4.87 12.07
C VAL A 88 3.19 4.42 12.02
N PHE A 89 2.38 5.03 12.89
CA PHE A 89 0.95 4.83 12.89
C PHE A 89 0.26 5.91 12.07
N LEU A 90 -0.75 5.49 11.32
CA LEU A 90 -1.63 6.39 10.59
C LEU A 90 -2.60 7.03 11.59
N GLU A 91 -2.59 8.36 11.63
CA GLU A 91 -3.48 9.16 12.47
C GLU A 91 -4.43 9.96 11.58
N GLU A 92 -5.63 10.24 12.08
CA GLU A 92 -6.64 11.03 11.37
C GLU A 92 -7.11 12.15 12.32
N GLU A 93 -6.93 13.40 11.89
CA GLU A 93 -7.36 14.57 12.65
C GLU A 93 -8.18 15.48 11.73
N LYS A 94 -9.43 15.77 12.12
CA LYS A 94 -10.36 16.65 11.37
C LYS A 94 -10.53 16.24 9.89
N GLY A 95 -10.52 14.94 9.61
CA GLY A 95 -10.64 14.38 8.26
C GLY A 95 -9.36 14.44 7.42
N GLN A 96 -8.22 14.81 8.02
CA GLN A 96 -6.92 14.80 7.36
C GLN A 96 -6.03 13.72 7.96
N PHE A 97 -5.50 12.86 7.09
CA PHE A 97 -4.56 11.83 7.48
C PHE A 97 -3.16 12.42 7.67
N HIS A 98 -2.50 11.95 8.72
CA HIS A 98 -1.10 12.27 8.96
C HIS A 98 -0.37 11.12 9.65
N VAL A 99 0.96 11.18 9.58
CA VAL A 99 1.85 10.38 10.41
C VAL A 99 2.81 11.30 11.14
N THR A 100 3.21 10.90 12.33
CA THR A 100 4.22 11.59 13.13
C THR A 100 5.52 10.81 13.12
N TYR A 101 6.62 11.46 12.70
CA TYR A 101 7.94 10.86 12.62
C TYR A 101 8.98 11.69 13.35
N CYS A 102 9.71 11.12 14.32
CA CYS A 102 10.68 11.83 15.16
C CYS A 102 12.07 11.23 15.00
N PRO A 103 12.82 11.60 13.94
CA PRO A 103 14.20 11.17 13.75
C PRO A 103 15.16 11.86 14.73
N ASP A 104 16.33 11.24 14.94
CA ASP A 104 17.41 11.85 15.73
C ASP A 104 18.08 13.03 14.99
N MET A 105 18.07 13.00 13.65
CA MET A 105 18.68 14.01 12.78
C MET A 105 17.63 14.75 11.95
N SER A 106 17.96 15.97 11.55
CA SER A 106 17.08 16.72 10.65
C SER A 106 17.12 16.12 9.24
N LEU A 107 15.95 16.01 8.62
CA LEU A 107 15.78 15.43 7.29
C LEU A 107 15.72 16.53 6.23
N SER A 108 16.24 16.24 5.04
CA SER A 108 16.07 17.06 3.83
C SER A 108 14.95 16.54 2.92
N ARG A 109 14.79 15.22 2.84
CA ARG A 109 13.83 14.53 1.97
C ARG A 109 13.15 13.40 2.72
N ILE A 110 11.86 13.20 2.46
CA ILE A 110 11.04 12.16 3.07
C ILE A 110 10.27 11.39 1.99
N ARG A 111 10.12 10.08 2.18
CA ARG A 111 9.23 9.21 1.41
C ARG A 111 8.47 8.28 2.35
N LEU A 112 7.23 7.94 1.99
CA LEU A 112 6.46 6.89 2.67
C LEU A 112 6.53 5.59 1.88
N VAL A 113 6.65 4.48 2.60
CA VAL A 113 6.51 3.12 2.06
C VAL A 113 5.32 2.46 2.74
N VAL A 114 4.33 2.06 1.97
CA VAL A 114 3.09 1.47 2.45
C VAL A 114 3.12 -0.02 2.15
N LYS A 115 3.04 -0.81 3.22
CA LYS A 115 2.94 -2.27 3.14
C LYS A 115 1.48 -2.67 3.20
N ASN A 116 1.05 -3.47 2.23
CA ASN A 116 -0.32 -3.95 2.16
C ASN A 116 -0.55 -5.15 3.11
N VAL A 117 -1.77 -5.34 3.59
CA VAL A 117 -2.19 -6.55 4.32
C VAL A 117 -2.05 -7.80 3.45
N TYR A 118 -2.30 -7.66 2.15
CA TYR A 118 -2.12 -8.70 1.14
C TYR A 118 -0.65 -8.75 0.70
N LYS A 119 0.07 -9.78 1.17
CA LYS A 119 1.50 -9.99 0.83
C LYS A 119 1.79 -10.17 -0.67
N ALA A 120 0.78 -10.49 -1.47
CA ALA A 120 0.91 -10.63 -2.92
C ALA A 120 0.97 -9.28 -3.65
N ILE A 121 0.56 -8.19 -2.98
CA ILE A 121 0.62 -6.83 -3.50
C ILE A 121 1.96 -6.22 -3.08
N ASN A 122 2.69 -5.66 -4.05
CA ASN A 122 3.96 -4.99 -3.80
C ASN A 122 3.79 -3.76 -2.91
N ASP A 123 4.85 -3.43 -2.17
CA ASP A 123 4.93 -2.20 -1.38
C ASP A 123 4.73 -0.97 -2.29
N PHE A 124 3.95 -0.01 -1.82
CA PHE A 124 3.70 1.25 -2.52
C PHE A 124 4.63 2.35 -1.99
N TYR A 125 5.26 3.08 -2.91
CA TYR A 125 6.17 4.17 -2.59
C TYR A 125 5.52 5.50 -2.94
N SER A 126 5.45 6.42 -1.98
CA SER A 126 4.94 7.77 -2.23
C SER A 126 5.90 8.60 -3.08
N ASN A 127 5.45 9.81 -3.46
CA ASN A 127 6.35 10.87 -3.88
C ASN A 127 7.40 11.17 -2.80
N VAL A 128 8.58 11.61 -3.26
CA VAL A 128 9.62 12.16 -2.37
C VAL A 128 9.29 13.62 -2.09
N TYR A 129 9.07 13.95 -0.83
CA TYR A 129 8.80 15.31 -0.37
C TYR A 129 10.10 15.97 0.10
N LYS A 130 10.40 17.17 -0.40
CA LYS A 130 11.53 17.97 0.05
C LYS A 130 11.08 18.83 1.23
N MET A 131 11.83 18.78 2.32
CA MET A 131 11.57 19.63 3.47
C MET A 131 11.94 21.07 3.12
N GLU A 132 11.02 22.00 3.36
CA GLU A 132 11.29 23.44 3.22
C GLU A 132 12.22 23.89 4.36
N GLU A 133 13.28 24.62 4.01
CA GLU A 133 14.12 25.30 5.00
C GLU A 133 13.37 26.54 5.48
N ASN A 134 12.92 26.52 6.73
CA ASN A 134 12.57 27.75 7.46
C ASN A 134 13.84 28.45 7.93
#